data_AF-W1YQ41-F1
#
_entry.id   AF-W1YQ41-F1
#
_cell.length_a   1.000
_cell.length_b   1.000
_cell.length_c   1.000
_cell.angle_alpha   90.00
_cell.angle_beta   90.00
_cell.angle_gamma   90.00
#
_symmetry.space_group_name_H-M   'P 1'
#
loop_
_entity.id
_entity.type
_entity.pdbx_description
1 polymer ?
#
loop_
_entity_poly.entity_id
_entity_poly.type
_entity_poly.pdbx_seq_one_letter_code
_entity_poly.pdbx_strand_id
1 'polypeptide(L)'
;LLTSVQMEVDGDRLTLMATDRYRLAVREMTWASQDKTLSTHALLKARTLSDVAKSLTSTGDVTVALTEAGSTTSGLIGFEAGGRRTTSLLTDGDYP
;
A
#
# COMPACT_ATOMS: atom_id res chain seq x y z
N LEU A 1 5.25 2.66 14.58
CA LEU A 1 3.84 2.88 14.20
C LEU A 1 3.70 4.13 13.34
N LEU A 2 4.01 5.34 13.82
CA LEU A 2 3.89 6.61 13.05
C LEU A 2 4.94 6.85 11.95
N THR A 3 5.65 5.82 11.53
CA THR A 3 6.56 5.86 10.38
C THR A 3 6.01 5.07 9.20
N SER A 4 4.73 4.68 9.31
CA SER A 4 4.02 3.87 8.35
C SER A 4 2.87 4.63 7.72
N VAL A 5 2.51 4.22 6.51
CA VAL A 5 1.28 4.60 5.81
C VAL A 5 0.34 3.41 5.92
N GLN A 6 -0.89 3.64 6.36
CA GLN A 6 -1.96 2.64 6.23
C GLN A 6 -2.56 2.79 4.83
N MET A 7 -2.63 1.68 4.13
CA MET A 7 -3.32 1.55 2.85
C MET A 7 -4.55 0.69 3.07
N GLU A 8 -5.72 1.26 2.83
CA GLU A 8 -7.00 0.59 2.90
C GLU A 8 -7.53 0.39 1.48
N VAL A 9 -8.00 -0.83 1.22
CA VAL A 9 -8.60 -1.25 -0.05
C VAL A 9 -10.06 -1.59 0.23
N ASP A 10 -10.93 -0.96 -0.52
CA ASP A 10 -12.37 -1.22 -0.53
C ASP A 10 -12.85 -1.26 -1.98
N GLY A 11 -12.81 -2.46 -2.58
CA GLY A 11 -13.13 -2.67 -3.98
C GLY A 11 -12.29 -1.78 -4.91
N ASP A 12 -12.92 -0.78 -5.52
CA ASP A 12 -12.29 0.16 -6.45
C ASP A 12 -11.81 1.46 -5.81
N ARG A 13 -11.86 1.56 -4.48
CA ARG A 13 -11.34 2.67 -3.69
C ARG A 13 -10.08 2.26 -2.93
N LEU A 14 -9.07 3.11 -3.02
CA LEU A 14 -7.84 3.03 -2.27
C LEU A 14 -7.70 4.27 -1.38
N THR A 15 -7.51 4.07 -0.08
CA THR A 15 -7.30 5.15 0.89
C THR A 15 -5.93 5.02 1.52
N LEU A 16 -5.13 6.09 1.47
CA LEU A 16 -3.81 6.17 2.10
C LEU A 16 -3.87 7.13 3.29
N MET A 17 -3.44 6.67 4.47
CA MET A 17 -3.45 7.45 5.71
C MET A 17 -2.06 7.46 6.37
N ALA A 18 -1.62 8.64 6.79
CA ALA A 18 -0.35 8.83 7.49
C ALA A 18 -0.46 9.94 8.53
N THR A 19 0.12 9.71 9.71
CA THR A 19 0.09 10.68 10.82
C THR A 19 1.41 10.71 11.59
N ASP A 20 1.72 11.87 12.15
CA ASP A 20 2.83 12.13 13.07
C ASP A 20 2.38 12.53 14.48
N ARG A 21 1.10 12.28 14.83
CA ARG A 21 0.31 12.75 16.00
C ARG A 21 -0.20 14.17 15.94
N TYR A 22 0.37 15.03 15.12
CA TYR A 22 -0.01 16.45 15.08
C TYR A 22 -0.87 16.77 13.86
N ARG A 23 -0.67 16.02 12.78
CA ARG A 23 -1.46 16.12 11.55
C ARG A 23 -1.79 14.74 11.02
N LEU A 24 -2.85 14.69 10.23
CA LEU A 24 -3.30 13.52 9.49
C LEU A 24 -3.35 13.89 8.01
N ALA A 25 -2.66 13.11 7.19
CA ALA A 25 -2.79 13.16 5.74
C ALA A 25 -3.63 11.97 5.30
N VAL A 26 -4.71 12.24 4.58
CA VAL A 26 -5.57 11.23 3.95
C VAL A 26 -5.61 11.50 2.45
N ARG A 27 -5.43 10.45 1.66
CA ARG A 27 -5.62 10.52 0.21
C ARG A 27 -6.47 9.36 -0.26
N GLU A 28 -7.63 9.69 -0.80
CA GLU A 28 -8.50 8.74 -1.49
C GLU A 28 -8.26 8.81 -3.00
N MET A 29 -8.28 7.65 -3.65
CA MET A 29 -8.23 7.53 -5.10
C MET A 29 -8.98 6.29 -5.57
N THR A 30 -9.45 6.33 -6.81
CA THR A 30 -9.98 5.15 -7.51
C THR A 30 -8.85 4.36 -8.14
N TRP A 31 -8.97 3.03 -8.19
CA TRP A 31 -8.01 2.15 -8.85
C TRP A 31 -8.70 0.96 -9.55
N ALA A 32 -7.96 0.32 -10.46
CA ALA A 32 -8.44 -0.83 -11.21
C ALA A 32 -8.24 -2.14 -10.43
N SER A 33 -9.05 -2.36 -9.39
CA SER A 33 -9.01 -3.64 -8.66
C SER A 33 -9.44 -4.82 -9.52
N GLN A 34 -8.71 -5.94 -9.38
CA GLN A 34 -9.04 -7.25 -9.96
C GLN A 34 -10.22 -7.92 -9.24
N ASP A 35 -10.44 -7.58 -7.97
CA ASP A 35 -11.55 -8.07 -7.17
C ASP A 35 -12.29 -6.89 -6.53
N LYS A 36 -13.53 -6.64 -6.99
CA LYS A 36 -14.37 -5.54 -6.49
C LYS A 36 -14.97 -5.83 -5.12
N THR A 37 -14.86 -7.06 -4.62
CA THR A 37 -15.31 -7.47 -3.29
C THR A 37 -14.18 -7.47 -2.26
N LEU A 38 -12.94 -7.21 -2.69
CA LEU A 38 -11.78 -7.14 -1.80
C LEU A 38 -11.92 -5.99 -0.81
N SER A 39 -11.91 -6.33 0.48
CA SER A 39 -11.79 -5.40 1.59
C SER A 39 -10.62 -5.82 2.48
N THR A 40 -9.59 -4.99 2.55
CA THR A 40 -8.38 -5.28 3.33
C THR A 40 -7.61 -4.01 3.69
N HIS A 41 -6.67 -4.12 4.61
CA HIS A 41 -5.74 -3.04 4.91
C HIS A 41 -4.32 -3.58 5.04
N ALA A 42 -3.34 -2.71 4.78
CA ALA A 42 -1.93 -3.00 4.91
C ALA A 42 -1.20 -1.82 5.51
N LEU A 43 -0.25 -2.07 6.40
CA LEU A 43 0.60 -1.04 6.99
C LEU A 43 2.01 -1.19 6.40
N LEU A 44 2.54 -0.14 5.78
CA LEU A 44 3.85 -0.18 5.13
C LEU A 44 4.70 1.02 5.51
N LYS A 45 6.03 0.85 5.52
CA LYS A 45 6.95 1.95 5.86
C LYS A 45 6.79 3.09 4.87
N ALA A 46 6.53 4.30 5.38
CA ALA A 46 6.31 5.49 4.57
C ALA A 46 7.50 5.79 3.65
N ARG A 47 8.73 5.60 4.18
CA ARG A 47 9.96 5.76 3.40
C ARG A 47 10.01 4.81 2.21
N THR A 48 9.76 3.53 2.43
CA THR A 48 9.78 2.51 1.36
C THR A 48 8.74 2.81 0.29
N LEU A 49 7.51 3.18 0.69
CA LEU A 49 6.48 3.57 -0.27
C LEU A 49 6.91 4.78 -1.12
N SER A 50 7.48 5.81 -0.47
CA SER A 50 7.94 7.01 -1.18
C SER A 50 9.07 6.71 -2.16
N ASP A 51 10.00 5.83 -1.79
CA ASP A 51 11.14 5.46 -2.63
C ASP A 51 10.66 4.62 -3.83
N VAL A 52 9.73 3.69 -3.62
CA VAL A 52 9.09 2.92 -4.70
C VAL A 52 8.36 3.85 -5.66
N ALA A 53 7.51 4.75 -5.15
CA ALA A 53 6.76 5.69 -5.99
C ALA A 53 7.67 6.50 -6.90
N LYS A 54 8.75 7.09 -6.36
CA LYS A 54 9.75 7.85 -7.16
C LYS A 54 10.50 6.98 -8.17
N SER A 55 10.66 5.69 -7.90
CA SER A 55 11.36 4.78 -8.80
C SER A 55 10.50 4.30 -9.98
N LEU A 56 9.17 4.38 -9.84
CA LEU A 56 8.19 3.91 -10.84
C LEU A 56 7.45 5.06 -11.56
N THR A 57 7.70 6.32 -11.20
CA THR A 57 6.97 7.51 -11.71
C THR A 57 6.95 7.68 -13.23
N SER A 58 7.90 7.09 -13.98
CA SER A 58 7.96 7.23 -15.44
C SER A 58 7.28 6.09 -16.19
N THR A 59 6.63 5.17 -15.48
CA THR A 59 6.35 3.83 -16.00
C THR A 59 4.86 3.47 -16.00
N GLY A 60 4.01 4.36 -16.55
CA GLY A 60 2.59 4.06 -16.79
C GLY A 60 1.84 3.54 -15.56
N ASP A 61 0.99 2.52 -15.77
CA ASP A 61 0.21 1.91 -14.69
C ASP A 61 1.09 1.08 -13.76
N VAL A 62 0.86 1.22 -12.44
CA VAL A 62 1.54 0.45 -11.40
C VAL A 62 0.62 -0.67 -10.93
N THR A 63 1.09 -1.91 -11.04
CA THR A 63 0.41 -3.07 -10.45
C THR A 63 0.83 -3.21 -9.00
N VAL A 64 -0.16 -3.36 -8.11
CA VAL A 64 0.05 -3.59 -6.68
C VAL A 64 -0.42 -5.01 -6.35
N ALA A 65 0.43 -5.77 -5.69
CA ALA A 65 0.12 -7.11 -5.19
C ALA A 65 0.18 -7.12 -3.66
N LEU A 66 -0.85 -7.66 -3.02
CA LEU A 66 -0.96 -7.80 -1.58
C LEU A 66 -0.98 -9.28 -1.22
N THR A 67 -0.31 -9.65 -0.13
CA THR A 67 -0.52 -10.97 0.47
C THR A 67 -1.97 -11.12 0.91
N GLU A 68 -2.56 -12.28 0.63
CA GLU A 68 -3.95 -12.60 1.00
C GLU A 68 -4.15 -12.52 2.53
N ALA A 69 -5.32 -12.01 2.93
CA ALA A 69 -5.71 -11.99 4.32
C ALA A 69 -5.77 -13.43 4.88
N GLY A 70 -5.11 -13.66 6.02
CA GLY A 70 -5.04 -14.99 6.64
C GLY A 70 -3.93 -15.91 6.10
N SER A 71 -3.06 -15.42 5.21
CA SER A 71 -1.85 -16.16 4.81
C SER A 71 -0.95 -16.45 6.01
N THR A 72 -0.33 -17.64 6.02
CA THR A 72 0.69 -18.03 7.02
C THR A 72 2.08 -17.45 6.72
N THR A 73 2.24 -16.79 5.57
CA THR A 73 3.48 -16.12 5.18
C THR A 73 3.53 -14.69 5.74
N SER A 74 4.73 -14.18 5.98
CA SER A 74 4.92 -12.76 6.35
C SER A 74 4.22 -11.86 5.33
N GLY A 75 3.47 -10.88 5.82
CA GLY A 75 2.77 -9.92 4.97
C GLY A 75 3.75 -9.20 4.05
N LEU A 76 3.55 -9.33 2.74
CA LEU A 76 4.35 -8.68 1.71
C LEU A 76 3.45 -7.80 0.85
N ILE A 77 4.03 -6.71 0.38
CA ILE A 77 3.47 -5.91 -0.71
C ILE A 77 4.44 -5.89 -1.88
N GLY A 78 3.92 -6.08 -3.08
CA GLY A 78 4.65 -6.00 -4.34
C GLY A 78 4.18 -4.82 -5.17
N PHE A 79 5.12 -4.17 -5.84
CA PHE A 79 4.87 -3.12 -6.82
C PHE A 79 5.59 -3.50 -8.12
N GLU A 80 4.89 -3.36 -9.24
CA GLU A 80 5.44 -3.64 -10.57
C GLU A 80 5.01 -2.57 -11.57
N ALA A 81 5.98 -2.05 -12.34
CA ALA A 81 5.71 -1.16 -13.47
C ALA A 81 6.86 -1.24 -14.50
N GLY A 82 6.50 -1.34 -15.79
CA GLY A 82 7.42 -1.47 -16.94
C GLY A 82 8.66 -2.34 -16.71
N GLY A 83 8.43 -3.59 -16.28
CA GLY A 83 9.47 -4.60 -16.09
C GLY A 83 10.31 -4.45 -14.81
N ARG A 84 10.04 -3.43 -13.98
CA ARG A 84 10.65 -3.27 -12.66
C ARG A 84 9.71 -3.81 -11.60
N ARG A 85 10.23 -4.64 -10.69
CA ARG A 85 9.48 -5.19 -9.57
C ARG A 85 10.18 -4.89 -8.25
N THR A 86 9.41 -4.54 -7.23
CA THR A 86 9.91 -4.33 -5.86
C THR A 86 8.95 -4.94 -4.87
N THR A 87 9.47 -5.62 -3.86
CA THR A 87 8.69 -6.19 -2.76
C THR A 87 9.16 -5.62 -1.44
N SER A 88 8.23 -5.42 -0.50
CA SER A 88 8.52 -4.95 0.85
C SER A 88 7.71 -5.71 1.88
N LEU A 89 8.26 -5.86 3.08
CA LEU A 89 7.55 -6.39 4.23
C LEU A 89 6.54 -5.36 4.73
N LEU A 90 5.34 -5.85 5.06
CA LEU A 90 4.36 -5.10 5.82
C LEU A 90 4.84 -4.93 7.27
N THR A 91 4.37 -3.86 7.89
CA THR A 91 4.62 -3.57 9.31
C THR A 91 3.47 -4.13 10.13
N ASP A 92 3.78 -4.79 11.23
CA ASP A 92 2.77 -5.26 12.17
C ASP A 92 2.20 -4.12 13.04
N GLY A 93 0.99 -4.35 13.55
CA GLY A 93 0.31 -3.47 14.50
C GLY A 93 -0.76 -2.59 13.87
N ASP A 94 -1.42 -1.80 14.72
CA ASP A 94 -2.58 -1.00 14.33
C ASP A 94 -2.20 0.45 14.02
N TYR A 95 -2.86 1.00 13.01
CA TYR A 95 -2.85 2.45 12.77
C TYR A 95 -3.83 3.12 13.78
N PRO A 96 -3.43 4.23 14.41
CA PRO A 96 -4.25 4.90 15.42
C PRO A 96 -5.46 5.63 14.85
#